data_AF-A0AAU2S635-F1
#
_entry.id   AF-A0AAU2S635-F1
#
_cell.length_a   1.000
_cell.length_b   1.000
_cell.length_c   1.000
_cell.angle_alpha   90.00
_cell.angle_beta   90.00
_cell.angle_gamma   90.00
#
_symmetry.space_group_name_H-M   'P 1'
#
loop_
_entity.id
_entity.type
_entity.pdbx_description
1 polymer ?
#
loop_
_entity_poly.entity_id
_entity_poly.type
_entity_poly.pdbx_seq_one_letter_code
_entity_poly.pdbx_strand_id
1 'polypeptide(L)'
;MTEEPNAALSVPDDVRGFLAAIFEALDIPAPATIGDTAAHDRILNDRAMHAKIALRGLLEDDVPLGIEWTTTYLRERLAEHQPTGYRAWGEGQ
;
A
#
# COMPACT_ATOMS: atom_id res chain seq x y z
N MET A 1 -38.18 16.70 11.54
CA MET A 1 -37.30 15.55 11.27
C MET A 1 -35.95 16.13 10.90
N THR A 2 -35.11 16.39 11.89
CA THR A 2 -33.74 16.85 11.70
C THR A 2 -32.91 15.62 11.36
N GLU A 3 -32.42 15.53 10.12
CA GLU A 3 -31.31 14.63 9.83
C GLU A 3 -30.13 15.08 10.69
N GLU A 4 -29.80 14.28 11.71
CA GLU A 4 -28.49 14.36 12.36
C GLU A 4 -27.44 14.35 11.25
N PRO A 5 -26.48 15.30 11.24
CA PRO A 5 -25.40 15.25 10.27
C PRO A 5 -24.77 13.87 10.38
N ASN A 6 -24.78 13.12 9.28
CA ASN A 6 -23.99 11.90 9.18
C ASN A 6 -22.56 12.31 9.49
N ALA A 7 -22.11 12.06 10.72
CA ALA A 7 -20.74 12.24 11.13
C ALA A 7 -19.96 11.25 10.29
N ALA A 8 -19.59 11.67 9.08
CA ALA A 8 -18.75 10.91 8.19
C ALA A 8 -17.58 10.43 9.06
N LEU A 9 -17.48 9.11 9.23
CA LEU A 9 -16.51 8.48 10.09
C LEU A 9 -15.13 9.08 9.79
N SER A 10 -14.64 9.94 10.67
CA SER A 10 -13.34 10.56 10.50
C SER A 10 -12.31 9.51 10.84
N VAL A 11 -11.66 8.96 9.82
CA VAL A 11 -10.52 8.07 10.00
C VAL A 11 -9.38 8.87 10.66
N PRO A 12 -8.85 8.42 11.82
CA PRO A 12 -7.68 9.03 12.44
C PRO A 12 -6.50 9.15 11.47
N ASP A 13 -5.67 10.18 11.60
CA ASP A 13 -4.63 10.51 10.61
C ASP A 13 -3.53 9.45 10.51
N ASP A 14 -3.19 8.81 11.62
CA ASP A 14 -2.29 7.66 11.71
C ASP A 14 -2.84 6.45 10.96
N VAL A 15 -4.11 6.12 11.17
CA VAL A 15 -4.83 5.05 10.45
C VAL A 15 -4.92 5.39 8.97
N ARG A 16 -5.23 6.64 8.61
CA ARG A 16 -5.25 7.10 7.22
C ARG A 16 -3.88 6.97 6.57
N GLY A 17 -2.81 7.34 7.28
CA GLY A 17 -1.43 7.23 6.80
C GLY A 17 -1.02 5.78 6.57
N PHE A 18 -1.40 4.88 7.46
CA PHE A 18 -1.16 3.45 7.32
C PHE A 18 -1.93 2.84 6.14
N LEU A 19 -3.23 3.15 6.02
CA LEU A 19 -4.06 2.71 4.89
C LEU A 19 -3.56 3.25 3.56
N ALA A 20 -3.06 4.50 3.53
CA ALA A 20 -2.44 5.07 2.34
C ALA A 20 -1.17 4.31 1.92
N ALA A 21 -0.32 3.90 2.87
CA ALA A 21 0.87 3.09 2.57
C ALA A 21 0.50 1.68 2.07
N ILE A 22 -0.56 1.06 2.62
CA ILE A 22 -1.08 -0.21 2.09
C ILE A 22 -1.61 -0.02 0.67
N PHE A 23 -2.37 1.04 0.42
CA PHE A 23 -2.89 1.35 -0.90
C PHE A 23 -1.74 1.54 -1.90
N GLU A 24 -0.72 2.32 -1.55
CA GLU A 24 0.49 2.50 -2.37
C GLU A 24 1.20 1.18 -2.68
N ALA A 25 1.23 0.24 -1.75
CA ALA A 25 1.84 -1.08 -1.97
C ALA A 25 1.16 -1.85 -3.11
N LEU A 26 -0.17 -1.70 -3.24
CA LEU A 26 -1.02 -2.45 -4.16
C LEU A 26 -1.29 -1.69 -5.48
N ASP A 27 -1.36 -0.36 -5.41
CA ASP A 27 -1.69 0.53 -6.52
C ASP A 27 -0.45 0.83 -7.38
N ILE A 28 0.10 -0.21 -8.02
CA ILE A 28 1.19 -0.05 -8.99
C ILE A 28 0.64 -0.02 -10.43
N PRO A 29 1.32 0.69 -11.36
CA PRO A 29 0.86 0.78 -12.74
C PRO A 29 0.64 -0.59 -13.41
N ALA A 30 -0.43 -0.71 -14.19
CA ALA A 30 -0.66 -1.94 -14.96
C ALA A 30 0.45 -2.14 -16.01
N PRO A 31 0.87 -3.39 -16.28
CA PRO A 31 1.88 -3.67 -17.30
C PRO A 31 1.34 -3.35 -18.70
N ALA A 32 2.17 -2.77 -19.57
CA ALA A 32 1.79 -2.40 -20.94
C ALA A 32 1.56 -3.62 -21.84
N THR A 33 2.29 -4.71 -21.61
CA THR A 33 2.24 -5.91 -22.44
C THR A 33 2.33 -7.20 -21.61
N ILE A 34 2.00 -8.34 -22.22
CA ILE A 34 2.22 -9.67 -21.62
C ILE A 34 3.70 -9.91 -21.29
N GLY A 35 4.62 -9.33 -22.07
CA GLY A 35 6.07 -9.43 -21.80
C GLY A 35 6.50 -8.70 -20.53
N ASP A 36 5.73 -7.70 -20.10
CA ASP A 36 5.98 -6.90 -18.90
C ASP A 36 5.35 -7.54 -17.64
N THR A 37 4.38 -8.44 -17.81
CA THR A 37 3.61 -9.06 -16.71
C THR A 37 4.49 -9.77 -15.68
N ALA A 38 5.50 -10.52 -16.11
CA ALA A 38 6.34 -11.26 -15.16
C ALA A 38 7.14 -10.36 -14.20
N ALA A 39 7.59 -9.20 -14.69
CA ALA A 39 8.31 -8.23 -13.87
C ALA A 39 7.33 -7.47 -12.95
N HIS A 40 6.19 -7.04 -13.50
CA HIS A 40 5.10 -6.44 -12.73
C HIS A 40 4.64 -7.36 -11.57
N ASP A 41 4.35 -8.62 -11.86
CA ASP A 41 3.82 -9.57 -10.86
C ASP A 41 4.82 -9.84 -9.74
N ARG A 42 6.13 -9.91 -10.06
CA ARG A 42 7.17 -10.03 -9.04
C ARG A 42 7.16 -8.83 -8.09
N ILE A 43 7.12 -7.62 -8.64
CA ILE A 43 7.12 -6.39 -7.84
C ILE A 43 5.85 -6.28 -7.01
N LEU A 44 4.68 -6.54 -7.60
CA LEU A 44 3.41 -6.52 -6.88
C LEU A 44 3.42 -7.55 -5.74
N ASN A 45 3.92 -8.75 -5.98
CA ASN A 45 4.00 -9.79 -4.96
C ASN A 45 4.92 -9.39 -3.79
N ASP A 46 6.09 -8.82 -4.08
CA ASP A 46 7.01 -8.34 -3.04
C ASP A 46 6.39 -7.20 -2.21
N ARG A 47 5.75 -6.22 -2.86
CA ARG A 47 5.07 -5.11 -2.18
C ARG A 47 3.87 -5.58 -1.36
N ALA A 48 3.06 -6.49 -1.89
CA ALA A 48 1.91 -7.07 -1.20
C ALA A 48 2.33 -7.91 0.01
N MET A 49 3.48 -8.60 -0.06
CA MET A 49 4.06 -9.32 1.08
C MET A 49 4.36 -8.37 2.25
N HIS A 50 5.01 -7.24 1.99
CA HIS A 50 5.32 -6.24 3.03
C HIS A 50 4.06 -5.62 3.63
N ALA A 51 3.07 -5.28 2.79
CA ALA A 51 1.77 -4.79 3.26
C ALA A 51 1.07 -5.82 4.16
N LYS A 52 1.11 -7.10 3.79
CA LYS A 52 0.56 -8.20 4.60
C LYS A 52 1.27 -8.34 5.95
N ILE A 53 2.61 -8.25 5.97
CA ILE A 53 3.40 -8.32 7.21
C ILE A 53 3.03 -7.17 8.15
N ALA A 54 2.95 -5.95 7.61
CA ALA A 54 2.57 -4.75 8.34
C ALA A 54 1.14 -4.85 8.93
N LEU A 55 0.17 -5.29 8.12
CA LEU A 55 -1.21 -5.54 8.56
C LEU A 55 -1.28 -6.56 9.68
N ARG A 56 -0.58 -7.69 9.51
CA ARG A 56 -0.58 -8.76 10.50
C ARG A 56 0.00 -8.28 11.82
N GLY A 57 1.14 -7.58 11.78
CA GLY A 57 1.76 -7.03 12.98
C GLY A 57 0.79 -6.14 13.75
N LEU A 58 0.09 -5.23 13.06
CA LEU A 58 -0.86 -4.32 13.69
C LEU A 58 -2.09 -5.05 14.27
N LEU A 59 -2.60 -6.07 13.56
CA LEU A 59 -3.80 -6.81 13.99
C LEU A 59 -3.53 -7.80 15.12
N GLU A 60 -2.32 -8.36 15.19
CA GLU A 60 -1.91 -9.33 16.21
C GLU A 60 -1.27 -8.65 17.44
N ASP A 61 -1.19 -7.31 17.46
CA ASP A 61 -0.49 -6.51 18.48
C ASP A 61 0.99 -6.90 18.64
N ASP A 62 1.58 -7.44 17.57
CA ASP A 62 2.97 -7.90 17.50
C ASP A 62 3.93 -6.77 17.09
N VAL A 63 3.44 -5.52 17.02
CA VAL A 63 4.27 -4.32 16.80
C VAL A 63 4.36 -3.52 18.09
N PRO A 64 5.37 -3.78 18.95
CA PRO A 64 5.53 -3.06 20.22
C PRO A 64 5.77 -1.56 20.04
N LEU A 65 5.98 -1.09 18.81
CA LEU A 65 6.28 0.29 18.44
C LEU A 65 5.10 1.02 17.77
N GLY A 66 3.93 0.37 17.63
CA GLY A 66 2.70 1.03 17.18
C GLY A 66 2.55 1.25 15.66
N ILE A 67 1.47 1.93 15.29
CA ILE A 67 1.04 2.13 13.89
C ILE A 67 1.98 3.07 13.13
N GLU A 68 2.57 4.08 13.77
CA GLU A 68 3.50 5.02 13.14
C GLU A 68 4.79 4.32 12.73
N TRP A 69 5.33 3.46 13.61
CA TRP A 69 6.50 2.65 13.30
C TRP A 69 6.22 1.67 12.16
N THR A 70 5.09 0.97 12.23
CA THR A 70 4.64 0.04 11.19
C THR A 70 4.50 0.72 9.84
N THR A 71 3.95 1.94 9.82
CA THR A 71 3.79 2.75 8.61
C THR A 71 5.14 3.16 8.03
N THR A 72 6.07 3.58 8.89
CA THR A 72 7.44 3.96 8.48
C THR A 72 8.18 2.77 7.88
N TYR A 73 8.14 1.62 8.57
CA TYR A 73 8.70 0.37 8.08
C TYR A 73 8.13 0.00 6.69
N LEU A 74 6.81 0.07 6.51
CA LEU A 74 6.20 -0.25 5.22
C LEU A 74 6.73 0.68 4.13
N ARG A 75 6.78 2.00 4.37
CA ARG A 75 7.30 2.97 3.40
C ARG A 75 8.76 2.70 3.01
N GLU A 76 9.60 2.33 3.97
CA GLU A 76 10.99 1.92 3.69
C GLU A 76 11.05 0.69 2.78
N ARG A 77 10.22 -0.32 3.04
CA ARG A 77 10.12 -1.49 2.15
C ARG A 77 9.63 -1.09 0.75
N LEU A 78 8.62 -0.21 0.65
CA LEU A 78 8.12 0.25 -0.66
C LEU A 78 9.17 1.03 -1.45
N ALA A 79 10.05 1.77 -0.78
CA ALA A 79 11.17 2.47 -1.41
C ALA A 79 12.24 1.50 -1.97
N GLU A 80 12.43 0.34 -1.35
CA GLU A 80 13.32 -0.72 -1.84
C GLU A 80 12.70 -1.50 -3.02
N HIS A 81 11.38 -1.54 -3.11
CA HIS A 81 10.62 -2.28 -4.13
C HIS A 81 9.85 -1.32 -5.06
N GLN A 82 10.56 -0.40 -5.72
CA GLN A 82 9.94 0.61 -6.59
C GLN A 82 9.12 -0.03 -7.73
N PRO A 83 7.97 0.56 -8.14
CA PRO A 83 7.13 0.07 -9.23
C PRO A 83 7.74 0.40 -10.61
N THR A 84 8.97 -0.05 -10.83
CA THR A 84 9.76 0.25 -12.03
C THR A 84 10.43 -1.03 -12.57
N GLY A 85 10.99 -0.97 -13.78
CA GLY A 85 11.64 -2.15 -14.40
C GLY A 85 10.72 -2.98 -15.29
N TYR A 86 9.51 -2.48 -15.58
CA TYR A 86 8.59 -2.97 -16.61
C TYR A 86 7.96 -1.76 -17.30
N ARG A 87 7.45 -1.91 -18.52
CA ARG A 87 6.70 -0.82 -19.18
C ARG A 87 5.30 -0.74 -18.59
N ALA A 88 4.90 0.45 -18.15
CA ALA A 88 3.53 0.68 -17.69
C ALA A 88 2.60 1.08 -18.84
N TRP A 89 1.34 0.67 -18.76
CA TRP A 89 0.32 1.09 -19.70
C TRP A 89 0.12 2.61 -19.62
N GLY A 90 0.16 3.31 -20.76
CA GLY A 90 0.06 4.77 -20.83
C GLY A 90 1.39 5.53 -20.94
N GLU A 91 2.55 4.89 -20.76
CA GLU A 91 3.88 5.50 -20.94
C GLU A 91 4.31 5.61 -22.42
N GLY A 92 3.40 5.36 -23.38
CA GLY A 92 3.68 5.25 -24.80
C GLY A 92 2.90 6.21 -25.72
N GLN A 93 2.48 7.38 -25.22
CA GLN A 93 1.93 8.47 -26.06
C GLN A 93 2.91 9.63 -26.22
#